data_AF-A0A417WNR9-F1
#
_entry.id   AF-A0A417WNR9-F1
#
_cell.length_a   1.000
_cell.length_b   1.000
_cell.length_c   1.000
_cell.angle_alpha   90.00
_cell.angle_beta   90.00
_cell.angle_gamma   90.00
#
_symmetry.space_group_name_H-M   'P 1'
#
loop_
_entity.id
_entity.type
_entity.pdbx_description
1 polymer ?
#
loop_
_entity_poly.entity_id
_entity_poly.type
_entity_poly.pdbx_seq_one_letter_code
_entity_poly.pdbx_strand_id
1 'polypeptide(L)'
;MADELEINKGGVVSLIDNHELGEILKPLVREIYLFNSYVAGTTHLEDQSVLGEIKEEDDLLLQREDNRFDQNAILVLTNERRKLGYIPKKDNVVFARLMDAGKLLKAKITTIEHRGDFTEIGIGIYLVDF
;
A
#
# COMPACT_ATOMS: atom_id res chain seq x y z
N MET A 1 31.98 -19.58 -21.08
CA MET A 1 30.59 -19.46 -21.56
C MET A 1 29.76 -19.27 -20.30
N ALA A 2 29.13 -18.11 -20.15
CA ALA A 2 28.29 -17.83 -18.99
C ALA A 2 26.93 -18.47 -19.26
N ASP A 3 26.50 -19.40 -18.40
CA ASP A 3 25.14 -19.92 -18.43
C ASP A 3 24.20 -18.80 -17.98
N GLU A 4 23.45 -18.28 -18.93
CA GLU A 4 22.39 -17.30 -18.71
C GLU A 4 21.15 -18.09 -18.26
N LEU A 5 20.83 -18.01 -16.97
CA LEU A 5 19.61 -18.59 -16.40
C LEU A 5 18.41 -17.82 -16.93
N GLU A 6 17.65 -18.41 -17.86
CA GLU A 6 16.33 -17.90 -18.26
C GLU A 6 15.35 -18.02 -17.09
N ILE A 7 15.12 -16.92 -16.38
CA ILE A 7 14.16 -16.87 -15.29
C ILE A 7 12.76 -16.75 -15.89
N ASN A 8 12.06 -17.88 -15.96
CA ASN A 8 10.65 -17.92 -16.35
C ASN A 8 9.79 -17.25 -15.27
N LYS A 9 9.28 -16.05 -15.57
CA LYS A 9 8.49 -15.21 -14.65
C LYS A 9 7.27 -15.93 -14.04
N GLY A 10 6.76 -16.99 -14.65
CA GLY A 10 5.68 -17.80 -14.09
C GLY A 10 6.11 -18.73 -12.94
N GLY A 11 7.34 -19.25 -12.98
CA GLY A 11 7.84 -20.20 -11.99
C GLY A 11 8.33 -19.54 -10.69
N VAL A 12 8.86 -18.31 -10.77
CA VAL A 12 9.23 -17.53 -9.59
C VAL A 12 8.01 -17.13 -8.75
N VAL A 13 6.86 -16.86 -9.39
CA VAL A 13 5.63 -16.53 -8.66
C VAL A 13 5.11 -17.73 -7.87
N SER A 14 5.15 -18.94 -8.44
CA SER A 14 4.69 -20.17 -7.76
C SER A 14 5.59 -20.63 -6.61
N LEU A 15 6.85 -20.17 -6.56
CA LEU A 15 7.80 -20.52 -5.50
C LEU A 15 7.61 -19.67 -4.23
N ILE A 16 7.05 -18.46 -4.37
CA ILE A 16 6.81 -17.52 -3.27
C ILE A 16 5.57 -17.93 -2.43
N ASP A 17 4.65 -18.70 -3.00
CA ASP A 17 3.46 -19.20 -2.30
C ASP A 17 3.78 -20.25 -1.22
N ASN A 18 5.00 -20.80 -1.20
CA ASN A 18 5.48 -21.67 -0.12
C ASN A 18 5.96 -20.81 1.06
N HIS A 19 5.21 -20.86 2.16
CA HIS A 19 5.45 -20.12 3.42
C HIS A 19 6.91 -20.13 3.92
N GLU A 20 7.68 -21.20 3.63
CA GLU A 20 9.08 -21.33 4.05
C GLU A 20 10.03 -20.36 3.32
N LEU A 21 9.85 -20.14 2.01
CA LEU A 21 10.67 -19.16 1.29
C LEU A 21 10.29 -17.72 1.66
N GLY A 22 9.01 -17.45 1.91
CA GLY A 22 8.55 -16.13 2.36
C GLY A 22 9.23 -15.71 3.67
N GLU A 23 9.36 -16.63 4.63
CA GLU A 23 10.07 -16.39 5.90
C GLU A 23 11.58 -16.20 5.71
N ILE A 24 12.21 -16.94 4.80
CA ILE A 24 13.65 -16.80 4.48
C ILE A 24 13.94 -15.48 3.75
N LEU A 25 13.00 -14.99 2.95
CA LEU A 25 13.15 -13.76 2.17
C LEU A 25 12.77 -12.49 2.95
N LYS A 26 11.94 -12.60 4.01
CA LYS A 26 11.58 -11.47 4.89
C LYS A 26 12.76 -10.60 5.34
N PRO A 27 13.93 -11.14 5.77
CA PRO A 27 15.08 -10.34 6.18
C PRO A 27 15.73 -9.53 5.04
N LEU A 28 15.50 -9.91 3.78
CA LEU A 28 15.98 -9.18 2.61
C LEU A 28 15.06 -7.99 2.28
N VAL A 29 13.80 -8.06 2.69
CA VAL A 29 12.84 -6.95 2.51
C VAL A 29 13.05 -5.91 3.61
N ARG A 30 13.35 -4.67 3.21
CA ARG A 30 13.43 -3.52 4.11
C ARG A 30 12.27 -2.57 3.86
N GLU A 31 11.59 -2.21 4.94
CA GLU A 31 10.53 -1.20 4.92
C GLU A 31 11.11 0.12 5.43
N ILE A 32 11.32 1.06 4.51
CA ILE A 32 11.90 2.36 4.81
C ILE A 32 10.76 3.35 5.01
N TYR A 33 10.59 3.82 6.24
CA TYR A 33 9.61 4.84 6.58
C TYR A 33 9.89 6.15 5.84
N LEU A 34 8.87 6.70 5.19
CA LEU A 34 8.96 7.95 4.42
C LEU A 34 8.22 9.10 5.11
N PHE A 35 6.99 8.87 5.57
CA PHE A 35 6.09 9.95 5.98
C PHE A 35 4.88 9.46 6.78
N ASN A 36 4.34 10.33 7.64
CA ASN A 36 3.06 10.11 8.32
C ASN A 36 1.95 10.90 7.63
N SER A 37 0.83 10.27 7.34
CA SER A 37 -0.33 10.87 6.69
C SER A 37 -1.62 10.31 7.32
N TYR A 38 -2.75 10.59 6.68
CA TYR A 38 -4.05 9.97 6.96
C TYR A 38 -4.71 9.53 5.67
N VAL A 39 -5.74 8.69 5.76
CA VAL A 39 -6.57 8.30 4.61
C VAL A 39 -7.64 9.36 4.38
N ALA A 40 -7.65 9.96 3.20
CA ALA A 40 -8.68 10.91 2.79
C ALA A 40 -9.86 10.21 2.12
N GLY A 41 -11.07 10.75 2.31
CA GLY A 41 -12.27 10.29 1.62
C GLY A 41 -12.97 9.08 2.24
N THR A 42 -12.64 8.70 3.48
CA THR A 42 -13.27 7.59 4.22
C THR A 42 -14.81 7.71 4.33
N THR A 43 -15.34 8.94 4.37
CA THR A 43 -16.80 9.18 4.41
C THR A 43 -17.53 8.90 3.09
N HIS A 44 -16.80 8.76 1.97
CA HIS A 44 -17.37 8.54 0.63
C HIS A 44 -17.21 7.09 0.16
N LEU A 45 -16.94 6.17 1.08
CA LEU A 45 -16.85 4.76 0.78
C LEU A 45 -18.24 4.20 0.45
N GLU A 46 -18.33 3.49 -0.67
CA GLU A 46 -19.55 2.73 -1.04
C GLU A 46 -19.84 1.64 -0.01
N ASP A 47 -18.77 1.05 0.53
CA ASP A 47 -18.83 -0.01 1.52
C ASP A 47 -18.16 0.44 2.83
N GLN A 48 -18.99 0.91 3.76
CA GLN A 48 -18.55 1.39 5.07
C GLN A 48 -18.13 0.25 6.02
N SER A 49 -18.50 -1.01 5.73
CA SER A 49 -18.21 -2.13 6.63
C SER A 49 -16.71 -2.37 6.79
N VAL A 50 -15.92 -1.99 5.78
CA VAL A 50 -14.45 -2.07 5.79
C VAL A 50 -13.83 -1.34 6.98
N LEU A 51 -14.44 -0.23 7.43
CA LEU A 51 -13.95 0.58 8.54
C LEU A 51 -14.03 -0.15 9.89
N GLY A 52 -14.89 -1.16 10.00
CA GLY A 52 -15.01 -2.01 11.19
C GLY A 52 -14.11 -3.25 11.16
N GLU A 53 -13.48 -3.56 10.04
CA GLU A 53 -12.64 -4.75 9.85
C GLU A 53 -11.15 -4.45 10.01
N ILE A 54 -10.74 -3.22 9.65
CA ILE A 54 -9.36 -2.75 9.76
C ILE A 54 -8.90 -2.57 11.20
N LYS A 55 -7.59 -2.73 11.42
CA LYS A 55 -6.92 -2.59 12.71
C LYS A 55 -5.62 -1.81 12.57
N GLU A 56 -5.14 -1.27 13.68
CA GLU A 56 -3.79 -0.73 13.73
C GLU A 56 -2.77 -1.82 13.38
N GLU A 57 -1.64 -1.40 12.80
CA GLU A 57 -0.60 -2.25 12.24
C GLU A 57 -0.97 -3.05 10.97
N ASP A 58 -2.23 -3.00 10.51
CA ASP A 58 -2.60 -3.59 9.23
C ASP A 58 -1.86 -2.91 8.07
N ASP A 59 -1.33 -3.74 7.18
CA ASP A 59 -0.74 -3.30 5.93
C ASP A 59 -1.82 -2.92 4.92
N LEU A 60 -1.53 -1.85 4.16
CA LEU A 60 -2.37 -1.29 3.13
C LEU A 60 -1.61 -1.20 1.81
N LEU A 61 -2.34 -1.51 0.73
CA LEU A 61 -1.83 -1.40 -0.62
C LEU A 61 -2.03 0.02 -1.14
N LEU A 62 -0.99 0.55 -1.80
CA LEU A 62 -1.04 1.83 -2.49
C LEU A 62 -1.07 1.58 -4.00
N GLN A 63 -2.07 2.14 -4.68
CA GLN A 63 -2.25 1.93 -6.12
C GLN A 63 -2.44 3.26 -6.84
N ARG A 64 -1.71 3.48 -7.94
CA ARG A 64 -1.95 4.64 -8.82
C ARG A 64 -3.32 4.52 -9.48
N GLU A 65 -4.07 5.61 -9.49
CA GLU A 65 -5.37 5.72 -10.15
C GLU A 65 -5.32 6.87 -11.17
N ASP A 66 -5.82 6.63 -12.38
CA ASP A 66 -6.07 7.71 -13.34
C ASP A 66 -7.35 8.44 -12.93
N ASN A 67 -7.19 9.59 -12.27
CA ASN A 67 -8.28 10.36 -11.72
C ASN A 67 -8.38 11.72 -12.40
N ARG A 68 -9.55 12.03 -12.98
CA ARG A 68 -9.80 13.28 -13.70
C ARG A 68 -9.60 14.56 -12.88
N PHE A 69 -9.65 14.48 -11.56
CA PHE A 69 -9.52 15.62 -10.65
C PHE A 69 -8.12 15.73 -10.03
N ASP A 70 -7.34 14.65 -10.09
CA ASP A 70 -6.01 14.56 -9.51
C ASP A 70 -5.12 13.53 -10.22
N GLN A 71 -4.20 14.01 -11.05
CA GLN A 71 -3.25 13.16 -11.77
C GLN A 71 -2.30 12.39 -10.85
N ASN A 72 -2.15 12.82 -9.60
CA ASN A 72 -1.30 12.18 -8.59
C ASN A 72 -2.11 11.28 -7.64
N ALA A 73 -3.37 10.94 -7.97
CA ALA A 73 -4.21 10.11 -7.12
C ALA A 73 -3.57 8.74 -6.79
N ILE A 74 -3.51 8.43 -5.50
CA ILE A 74 -3.05 7.15 -4.99
C ILE A 74 -4.18 6.60 -4.13
N LEU A 75 -4.78 5.52 -4.61
CA LEU A 75 -5.80 4.76 -3.93
C LEU A 75 -5.16 3.98 -2.77
N VAL A 76 -5.84 3.98 -1.63
CA VAL A 76 -5.49 3.20 -0.45
C VAL A 76 -6.48 2.05 -0.34
N LEU A 77 -5.95 0.83 -0.33
CA LEU A 77 -6.72 -0.42 -0.31
C LEU A 77 -6.29 -1.31 0.86
N THR A 78 -7.21 -2.12 1.38
CA THR A 78 -6.87 -3.25 2.26
C THR A 78 -6.14 -4.36 1.48
N ASN A 79 -5.62 -5.37 2.18
CA ASN A 79 -5.02 -6.55 1.56
C ASN A 79 -6.01 -7.35 0.69
N GLU A 80 -7.31 -7.31 1.02
CA GLU A 80 -8.41 -7.87 0.24
C GLU A 80 -8.81 -6.96 -0.95
N ARG A 81 -8.04 -5.91 -1.22
CA ARG A 81 -8.27 -4.90 -2.27
C ARG A 81 -9.57 -4.12 -2.12
N ARG A 82 -10.08 -3.99 -0.89
CA ARG A 82 -11.23 -3.12 -0.59
C ARG A 82 -10.76 -1.68 -0.42
N LYS A 83 -11.49 -0.73 -0.98
CA LYS A 83 -11.14 0.68 -0.93
C LYS A 83 -11.32 1.26 0.47
N LEU A 84 -10.28 1.94 0.97
CA LEU A 84 -10.34 2.75 2.19
C LEU A 84 -10.35 4.25 1.90
N GLY A 85 -9.83 4.67 0.75
CA GLY A 85 -9.80 6.07 0.37
C GLY A 85 -8.57 6.39 -0.47
N TYR A 86 -7.96 7.54 -0.22
CA TYR A 86 -6.82 8.04 -0.99
C TYR A 86 -5.73 8.63 -0.08
N ILE A 87 -4.50 8.68 -0.58
CA ILE A 87 -3.49 9.59 -0.04
C ILE A 87 -3.96 11.04 -0.30
N PRO A 88 -3.94 11.94 0.70
CA PRO A 88 -4.39 13.30 0.53
C PRO A 88 -3.66 14.02 -0.60
N LYS A 89 -4.39 14.80 -1.40
CA LYS A 89 -3.84 15.53 -2.57
C LYS A 89 -2.65 16.43 -2.24
N LYS A 90 -2.58 16.96 -1.03
CA LYS A 90 -1.47 17.79 -0.55
C LYS A 90 -0.17 17.00 -0.34
N ASP A 91 -0.27 15.69 -0.10
CA ASP A 91 0.85 14.83 0.29
C ASP A 91 1.25 13.87 -0.85
N ASN A 92 0.36 13.59 -1.82
CA ASN A 92 0.53 12.50 -2.80
C ASN A 92 1.60 12.73 -3.88
N VAL A 93 2.06 13.96 -4.11
CA VAL A 93 2.92 14.31 -5.27
C VAL A 93 4.23 13.52 -5.29
N VAL A 94 4.91 13.42 -4.14
CA VAL A 94 6.21 12.74 -4.05
C VAL A 94 6.03 11.23 -4.21
N PHE A 95 5.01 10.66 -3.55
CA PHE A 95 4.72 9.22 -3.62
C PHE A 95 4.28 8.79 -5.02
N ALA A 96 3.48 9.62 -5.72
CA ALA A 96 3.07 9.36 -7.09
C ALA A 96 4.29 9.25 -8.01
N ARG A 97 5.23 10.20 -7.91
CA ARG A 97 6.49 10.17 -8.69
C ARG A 97 7.35 8.96 -8.38
N LEU A 98 7.43 8.55 -7.12
CA LEU A 98 8.17 7.33 -6.73
C LEU A 98 7.54 6.09 -7.37
N MET A 99 6.21 5.95 -7.30
CA MET A 99 5.48 4.84 -7.91
C MET A 99 5.58 4.87 -9.45
N ASP A 100 5.47 6.04 -10.06
CA ASP A 100 5.62 6.24 -11.51
C ASP A 100 7.05 5.90 -11.98
N ALA A 101 8.05 6.03 -11.09
CA ALA A 101 9.43 5.58 -11.31
C ALA A 101 9.64 4.08 -11.01
N GLY A 102 8.59 3.33 -10.71
CA GLY A 102 8.62 1.89 -10.45
C GLY A 102 9.01 1.50 -9.03
N LYS A 103 8.96 2.42 -8.07
CA LYS A 103 9.19 2.11 -6.65
C LYS A 103 7.94 1.53 -6.01
N LEU A 104 8.10 0.43 -5.27
CA LEU A 104 7.01 -0.19 -4.53
C LEU A 104 6.82 0.54 -3.20
N LEU A 105 5.65 1.11 -3.00
CA LEU A 105 5.25 1.72 -1.74
C LEU A 105 4.12 0.91 -1.11
N LYS A 106 4.10 0.87 0.23
CA LYS A 106 2.97 0.41 1.01
C LYS A 106 2.62 1.43 2.09
N ALA A 107 1.44 1.29 2.68
CA ALA A 107 1.09 2.01 3.89
C ALA A 107 0.80 1.03 5.02
N LYS A 108 0.84 1.52 6.25
CA LYS A 108 0.45 0.78 7.45
C LYS A 108 -0.40 1.67 8.32
N ILE A 109 -1.49 1.14 8.86
CA ILE A 109 -2.35 1.87 9.78
C ILE A 109 -1.60 2.12 11.08
N THR A 110 -1.48 3.40 11.47
CA THR A 110 -0.84 3.80 12.72
C THR A 110 -1.85 4.16 13.79
N THR A 111 -3.01 4.68 13.41
CA THR A 111 -4.07 5.08 14.35
C THR A 111 -5.44 4.94 13.70
N ILE A 112 -6.45 4.59 14.50
CA ILE A 112 -7.85 4.63 14.10
C ILE A 112 -8.65 5.41 15.16
N GLU A 113 -9.16 6.59 14.80
CA GLU A 113 -9.94 7.44 15.70
C GLU A 113 -11.37 7.65 15.20
N HIS A 114 -12.36 7.34 16.03
CA HIS A 114 -13.76 7.64 15.75
C HIS A 114 -14.11 9.05 16.24
N ARG A 115 -14.35 9.96 15.30
CA ARG A 115 -14.69 11.37 15.57
C ARG A 115 -16.12 11.67 15.16
N GLY A 116 -17.05 11.26 16.02
CA GLY A 116 -18.48 11.40 15.76
C GLY A 116 -18.90 10.59 14.53
N ASP A 117 -19.24 11.28 13.46
CA ASP A 117 -19.79 10.67 12.24
C ASP A 117 -18.72 10.21 11.24
N PHE A 118 -17.43 10.41 11.53
CA PHE A 118 -16.35 9.93 10.66
C PHE A 118 -15.24 9.21 11.41
N THR A 119 -14.58 8.29 10.71
CA THR A 119 -13.38 7.59 11.18
C THR A 119 -12.15 8.22 10.52
N GLU A 120 -11.24 8.73 11.34
CA GLU A 120 -9.91 9.20 10.93
C GLU A 120 -8.94 8.03 11.01
N ILE A 121 -8.27 7.73 9.90
CA ILE A 121 -7.30 6.63 9.81
C ILE A 121 -5.93 7.26 9.55
N GLY A 122 -5.04 7.23 10.54
CA GLY A 122 -3.64 7.61 10.39
C GLY A 122 -2.84 6.48 9.74
N ILE A 123 -1.91 6.84 8.85
CA ILE A 123 -1.07 5.87 8.14
C ILE A 123 0.39 6.31 8.06
N GLY A 124 1.30 5.37 8.26
CA GLY A 124 2.70 5.51 7.84
C GLY A 124 2.87 5.03 6.40
N ILE A 125 3.61 5.77 5.59
CA ILE A 125 3.95 5.39 4.21
C ILE A 125 5.39 4.89 4.17
N TYR A 126 5.61 3.75 3.52
CA TYR A 126 6.89 3.05 3.50
C TYR A 126 7.30 2.72 2.06
N LEU A 127 8.58 2.88 1.75
CA LEU A 127 9.22 2.30 0.56
C LEU A 127 9.64 0.86 0.88
N VAL A 128 9.28 -0.07 0.00
CA VAL A 128 9.69 -1.46 0.09
C VAL A 128 10.93 -1.66 -0.79
N ASP A 129 12.04 -2.03 -0.16
CA ASP A 129 13.34 -2.31 -0.78
C ASP A 129 13.65 -3.81 -0.66
N PHE A 130 14.15 -4.43 -1.72
CA PHE A 130 14.40 -5.88 -1.83
C PHE A 130 15.85 -6.18 -2.18
#